data_AF-A0A9P1KFL2-F1
#
_entry.id   AF-A0A9P1KFL2-F1
#
_cell.length_a   1.000
_cell.length_b   1.000
_cell.length_c   1.000
_cell.angle_alpha   90.00
_cell.angle_beta   90.00
_cell.angle_gamma   90.00
#
_symmetry.space_group_name_H-M   'P 1'
#
loop_
_entity.id
_entity.type
_entity.pdbx_description
1 polymer ?
#
loop_
_entity_poly.entity_id
_entity_poly.type
_entity_poly.pdbx_seq_one_letter_code
_entity_poly.pdbx_strand_id
1 'polypeptide(L)'
;MSLSSSDDSRVVINQAIARLREMTRSDLQRRWRFHEGDISPQMNQGWRDWSFVDLNDRGHVAWSEGGKVLWLAQEVNIPANLGGYRLEGLCLKLSLVWWAQLAEVYVNGSLVQSGDLFDCRTAIVLSESVLPSTKFRIFLRLVSPPHDRGALVASTLVVSTKPEKLEILIRVLLATSWRFTLVIC
;
A
#
# COMPACT_ATOMS: atom_id res chain seq x y z
N MET A 1 -35.93 6.82 29.89
CA MET A 1 -35.30 6.99 28.56
C MET A 1 -33.96 7.67 28.77
N SER A 2 -32.88 6.91 28.82
CA SER A 2 -31.52 7.42 29.04
C SER A 2 -30.54 6.56 28.25
N LEU A 3 -30.38 6.89 26.96
CA LEU A 3 -29.42 6.28 26.04
C LEU A 3 -28.52 7.32 25.35
N SER A 4 -28.53 8.60 25.75
CA SER A 4 -27.88 9.67 24.96
C SER A 4 -26.36 9.77 25.11
N SER A 5 -25.79 9.53 26.31
CA SER A 5 -24.36 9.80 26.56
C SER A 5 -23.40 8.81 25.89
N SER A 6 -23.78 7.54 25.75
CA SER A 6 -22.94 6.50 25.14
C SER A 6 -22.93 6.58 23.61
N ASP A 7 -24.02 7.04 23.00
CA ASP A 7 -24.14 7.18 21.55
C ASP A 7 -23.36 8.40 21.04
N ASP A 8 -23.44 9.52 21.75
CA ASP A 8 -22.64 10.72 21.45
C ASP A 8 -21.13 10.42 21.51
N SER A 9 -20.69 9.65 22.49
CA SER A 9 -19.28 9.24 22.63
C SER A 9 -18.81 8.40 21.44
N ARG A 10 -19.64 7.46 20.97
CA ARG A 10 -19.34 6.63 19.79
C ARG A 10 -19.25 7.45 18.52
N VAL A 11 -20.16 8.41 18.34
CA VAL A 11 -20.16 9.31 17.18
C VAL A 11 -18.88 10.14 17.15
N VAL A 12 -18.49 10.76 18.27
CA VAL A 12 -17.26 11.56 18.36
C VAL A 12 -16.01 10.71 18.07
N ILE A 13 -15.92 9.50 18.63
CA ILE A 13 -14.79 8.60 18.38
C ILE A 13 -14.71 8.23 16.89
N ASN A 14 -15.83 7.88 16.27
CA ASN A 14 -15.85 7.51 14.85
C ASN A 14 -15.46 8.69 13.94
N GLN A 15 -15.92 9.90 14.27
CA GLN A 15 -15.51 11.12 13.56
C GLN A 15 -14.01 11.39 13.71
N ALA A 16 -13.46 11.27 14.92
CA ALA A 16 -12.03 11.43 15.15
C ALA A 16 -11.21 10.38 14.38
N ILE A 17 -11.63 9.11 14.38
CA ILE A 17 -10.97 8.05 13.62
C ILE A 17 -11.03 8.33 12.11
N ALA A 18 -12.19 8.75 11.59
CA ALA A 18 -12.34 9.10 10.18
C ALA A 18 -11.38 10.25 9.81
N ARG A 19 -11.33 11.29 10.65
CA ARG A 19 -10.45 12.44 10.43
C ARG A 19 -8.97 12.07 10.42
N LEU A 20 -8.53 11.24 11.36
CA LEU A 20 -7.15 10.75 11.41
C LEU A 20 -6.81 9.88 10.18
N ARG A 21 -7.76 9.09 9.68
CA ARG A 21 -7.58 8.29 8.46
C ARG A 21 -7.41 9.18 7.23
N GLU A 22 -8.23 10.21 7.07
CA GLU A 22 -8.11 11.18 5.97
C GLU A 22 -6.75 11.90 5.95
N MET A 23 -6.14 12.08 7.12
CA MET A 23 -4.84 12.74 7.26
C MET A 23 -3.64 11.82 6.97
N THR A 24 -3.85 10.49 7.02
CA THR A 24 -2.76 9.51 6.95
C THR A 24 -2.89 8.54 5.79
N ARG A 25 -4.05 8.49 5.12
CA ARG A 25 -4.33 7.52 4.06
C ARG A 25 -5.01 8.16 2.87
N SER A 26 -4.67 7.65 1.69
CA SER A 26 -5.38 7.98 0.44
C SER A 26 -5.71 6.69 -0.30
N ASP A 27 -7.00 6.45 -0.50
CA ASP A 27 -7.48 5.30 -1.25
C ASP A 27 -7.11 5.43 -2.73
N LEU A 28 -6.54 4.37 -3.31
CA LEU A 28 -6.14 4.27 -4.72
C LEU A 28 -7.06 3.36 -5.53
N GLN A 29 -8.00 2.66 -4.88
CA GLN A 29 -8.71 1.49 -5.41
C GLN A 29 -9.45 1.78 -6.74
N ARG A 30 -10.09 2.94 -6.87
CA ARG A 30 -10.86 3.32 -8.08
C ARG A 30 -10.01 3.92 -9.21
N ARG A 31 -8.74 4.23 -8.96
CA ARG A 31 -7.89 4.99 -9.90
C ARG A 31 -6.97 4.12 -10.74
N TRP A 32 -7.11 2.80 -10.63
CA TRP A 32 -6.42 1.86 -11.48
C TRP A 32 -7.02 1.86 -12.87
N ARG A 33 -6.15 1.88 -13.89
CA ARG A 33 -6.52 1.48 -15.24
C ARG A 33 -6.14 0.02 -15.44
N PHE A 34 -6.86 -0.70 -16.30
CA PHE A 34 -6.65 -2.13 -16.44
C PHE A 34 -6.53 -2.62 -17.87
N HIS A 35 -5.85 -3.77 -18.00
CA HIS A 35 -5.77 -4.55 -19.22
C HIS A 35 -5.81 -6.03 -18.86
N GLU A 36 -6.71 -6.78 -19.49
CA GLU A 36 -6.76 -8.24 -19.36
C GLU A 36 -5.93 -8.90 -20.46
N GLY A 37 -5.12 -9.89 -20.09
CA GLY A 37 -4.16 -10.54 -20.98
C GLY A 37 -2.72 -10.25 -20.56
N ASP A 38 -1.80 -11.16 -20.92
CA ASP A 38 -0.40 -11.01 -20.54
C ASP A 38 0.37 -10.22 -21.59
N ILE A 39 0.88 -9.06 -21.20
CA ILE A 39 1.70 -8.18 -22.02
C ILE A 39 3.10 -8.08 -21.43
N SER A 40 4.10 -7.78 -22.27
CA SER A 40 5.45 -7.56 -21.76
C SER A 40 5.48 -6.38 -20.77
N PRO A 41 6.18 -6.49 -19.63
CA PRO A 41 6.36 -5.39 -18.68
C PRO A 41 6.96 -4.12 -19.30
N GLN A 42 7.72 -4.25 -20.40
CA GLN A 42 8.34 -3.13 -21.11
C GLN A 42 7.34 -2.36 -22.01
N MET A 43 6.23 -2.99 -22.40
CA MET A 43 5.22 -2.42 -23.31
C MET A 43 4.25 -1.44 -22.60
N ASN A 44 4.46 -1.18 -21.32
CA ASN A 44 3.67 -0.30 -20.46
C ASN A 44 3.79 1.20 -20.81
N GLN A 45 3.92 1.59 -22.09
CA GLN A 45 3.95 3.00 -22.52
C GLN A 45 2.57 3.53 -22.97
N GLY A 46 1.61 2.63 -23.29
CA GLY A 46 0.24 2.98 -23.71
C GLY A 46 -0.85 2.84 -22.64
N TRP A 47 -0.49 2.52 -21.39
CA TRP A 47 -1.46 2.24 -20.33
C TRP A 47 -2.40 3.42 -19.99
N ARG A 48 -2.08 4.64 -20.42
CA ARG A 48 -2.94 5.81 -20.18
C ARG A 48 -4.26 5.72 -20.93
N ASP A 49 -4.29 4.96 -22.03
CA ASP A 49 -5.46 4.73 -22.87
C ASP A 49 -6.32 3.56 -22.38
N TRP A 50 -5.84 2.81 -21.38
CA TRP A 50 -6.61 1.76 -20.74
C TRP A 50 -7.80 2.36 -19.98
N SER A 51 -8.90 1.60 -19.94
CA SER A 51 -10.09 1.98 -19.18
C SER A 51 -9.83 1.89 -17.68
N PHE A 52 -10.54 2.70 -16.90
CA PHE A 52 -10.54 2.57 -15.44
C PHE A 52 -11.26 1.30 -15.00
N VAL A 53 -10.83 0.76 -13.86
CA VAL A 53 -11.46 -0.40 -13.23
C VAL A 53 -12.86 -0.06 -12.73
N ASP A 54 -13.76 -1.04 -12.85
CA ASP A 54 -14.99 -1.08 -12.07
C ASP A 54 -14.77 -1.88 -10.79
N LEU A 55 -15.46 -1.48 -9.72
CA LEU A 55 -15.43 -2.19 -8.45
C LEU A 55 -16.71 -3.01 -8.29
N ASN A 56 -16.58 -4.22 -7.74
CA ASN A 56 -17.74 -5.02 -7.35
C ASN A 56 -18.43 -4.48 -6.08
N ASP A 57 -19.49 -5.14 -5.63
CA ASP A 57 -20.26 -4.76 -4.42
C ASP A 57 -19.43 -4.73 -3.13
N ARG A 58 -18.26 -5.41 -3.13
CA ARG A 58 -17.30 -5.41 -2.00
C ARG A 58 -16.22 -4.33 -2.13
N GLY A 59 -16.23 -3.54 -3.19
CA GLY A 59 -15.20 -2.53 -3.49
C GLY A 59 -13.91 -3.11 -4.07
N HIS A 60 -13.90 -4.36 -4.53
CA HIS A 60 -12.71 -4.99 -5.09
C HIS A 60 -12.63 -4.80 -6.60
N VAL A 61 -11.41 -4.70 -7.13
CA VAL A 61 -11.18 -4.90 -8.57
C VAL A 61 -11.11 -6.41 -8.79
N ALA A 62 -12.19 -7.00 -9.31
CA ALA A 62 -12.29 -8.44 -9.51
C ALA A 62 -12.15 -8.79 -11.00
N TRP A 63 -11.51 -9.92 -11.30
CA TRP A 63 -11.43 -10.46 -12.66
C TRP A 63 -11.65 -11.98 -12.65
N SER A 64 -11.94 -12.52 -13.83
CA SER A 64 -12.33 -13.93 -13.95
C SER A 64 -11.22 -14.91 -13.55
N GLU A 65 -11.65 -16.05 -13.02
CA GLU A 65 -10.80 -17.21 -12.68
C GLU A 65 -10.15 -17.88 -13.90
N GLY A 66 -9.33 -18.90 -13.64
CA GLY A 66 -8.70 -19.73 -14.68
C GLY A 66 -7.27 -19.34 -15.02
N GLY A 67 -6.52 -18.82 -14.05
CA GLY A 67 -5.13 -18.39 -14.29
C GLY A 67 -5.01 -17.15 -15.17
N LYS A 68 -6.02 -16.29 -15.22
CA LYS A 68 -6.02 -15.12 -16.10
C LYS A 68 -5.17 -14.00 -15.53
N VAL A 69 -4.42 -13.35 -16.42
CA VAL A 69 -3.58 -12.20 -16.09
C VAL A 69 -4.38 -10.91 -16.21
N LEU A 70 -4.32 -10.10 -15.16
CA LEU A 70 -4.79 -8.72 -15.10
C LEU A 70 -3.60 -7.80 -14.84
N TRP A 71 -3.40 -6.85 -15.73
CA TRP A 71 -2.50 -5.73 -15.52
C TRP A 71 -3.27 -4.53 -14.98
N LEU A 72 -2.75 -3.92 -13.94
CA LEU A 72 -3.24 -2.66 -13.39
C LEU A 72 -2.16 -1.61 -13.44
N ALA A 73 -2.51 -0.40 -13.88
CA ALA A 73 -1.58 0.72 -14.00
C ALA A 73 -2.14 1.99 -13.35
N GLN A 74 -1.29 2.70 -12.61
CA GLN A 74 -1.64 3.98 -12.00
C GLN A 74 -0.41 4.89 -11.88
N GLU A 75 -0.59 6.18 -12.12
CA GLU A 75 0.38 7.22 -11.76
C GLU A 75 -0.15 7.95 -10.53
N VAL A 76 0.68 7.99 -9.49
CA VAL A 76 0.36 8.65 -8.23
C VAL A 76 1.20 9.90 -8.11
N ASN A 77 0.54 11.06 -8.07
CA ASN A 77 1.15 12.35 -7.75
C ASN A 77 1.02 12.60 -6.25
N ILE A 78 2.13 12.79 -5.54
CA ILE A 78 2.09 12.96 -4.08
C ILE A 78 1.64 14.38 -3.73
N PRO A 79 0.48 14.55 -3.05
CA PRO A 79 0.03 15.88 -2.67
C PRO A 79 0.91 16.42 -1.53
N ALA A 80 0.96 17.75 -1.39
CA ALA A 80 1.71 18.40 -0.31
C ALA A 80 1.14 18.09 1.09
N ASN A 81 -0.18 17.83 1.16
CA ASN A 81 -0.87 17.45 2.38
C ASN A 81 -1.99 16.42 2.11
N LEU A 82 -2.36 15.66 3.14
CA LEU A 82 -3.57 14.84 3.17
C LEU A 82 -4.44 15.32 4.32
N GLY A 83 -5.71 15.64 4.06
CA GLY A 83 -6.62 16.15 5.10
C GLY A 83 -6.11 17.39 5.85
N GLY A 84 -5.21 18.19 5.26
CA GLY A 84 -4.55 19.33 5.92
C GLY A 84 -3.24 18.99 6.67
N TYR A 85 -2.85 17.72 6.74
CA TYR A 85 -1.60 17.27 7.35
C TYR A 85 -0.46 17.26 6.32
N ARG A 86 0.63 18.01 6.58
CA ARG A 86 1.78 18.12 5.67
C ARG A 86 2.52 16.79 5.55
N LEU A 87 2.82 16.38 4.32
CA LEU A 87 3.47 15.08 4.07
C LEU A 87 5.00 15.16 4.03
N GLU A 88 5.56 16.34 3.74
CA GLU A 88 7.00 16.54 3.57
C GLU A 88 7.82 15.95 4.73
N GLY A 89 8.86 15.19 4.39
CA GLY A 89 9.74 14.54 5.38
C GLY A 89 9.23 13.23 5.99
N LEU A 90 7.96 12.88 5.76
CA LEU A 90 7.36 11.63 6.25
C LEU A 90 7.66 10.44 5.33
N CYS A 91 7.43 9.23 5.82
CA CYS A 91 7.53 8.02 5.02
C CYS A 91 6.21 7.73 4.32
N LEU A 92 6.27 7.48 3.02
CA LEU A 92 5.14 7.09 2.19
C LEU A 92 5.25 5.62 1.79
N LYS A 93 4.17 4.88 2.01
CA LYS A 93 4.07 3.46 1.65
C LYS A 93 2.85 3.22 0.77
N LEU A 94 2.99 2.30 -0.18
CA LEU A 94 1.90 1.68 -0.90
C LEU A 94 1.49 0.40 -0.16
N SER A 95 0.29 0.38 0.42
CA SER A 95 -0.27 -0.83 1.01
C SER A 95 -1.23 -1.49 0.03
N LEU A 96 -1.00 -2.78 -0.23
CA LEU A 96 -1.83 -3.60 -1.12
C LEU A 96 -2.32 -4.83 -0.38
N VAL A 97 -3.53 -5.27 -0.73
CA VAL A 97 -4.07 -6.59 -0.39
C VAL A 97 -4.64 -7.20 -1.65
N TRP A 98 -4.31 -8.44 -1.95
CA TRP A 98 -4.74 -9.14 -3.15
C TRP A 98 -5.20 -10.56 -2.86
N TRP A 99 -5.97 -11.12 -3.79
CA TRP A 99 -6.30 -12.52 -3.91
C TRP A 99 -5.91 -12.93 -5.33
N ALA A 100 -4.70 -13.49 -5.47
CA ALA A 100 -4.07 -13.81 -6.74
C ALA A 100 -3.08 -14.95 -6.54
N GLN A 101 -3.01 -15.87 -7.52
CA GLN A 101 -2.01 -16.94 -7.57
C GLN A 101 -0.58 -16.40 -7.66
N LEU A 102 -0.42 -15.27 -8.33
CA LEU A 102 0.82 -14.53 -8.45
C LEU A 102 0.49 -13.04 -8.50
N ALA A 103 1.23 -12.25 -7.74
CA ALA A 103 1.14 -10.80 -7.73
C ALA A 103 2.55 -10.22 -7.83
N GLU A 104 2.77 -9.41 -8.86
CA GLU A 104 4.04 -8.71 -9.09
C GLU A 104 3.78 -7.20 -9.06
N VAL A 105 4.59 -6.47 -8.30
CA VAL A 105 4.46 -5.02 -8.15
C VAL A 105 5.69 -4.34 -8.73
N TYR A 106 5.45 -3.48 -9.71
CA TYR A 106 6.48 -2.67 -10.34
C TYR A 106 6.31 -1.21 -9.95
N VAL A 107 7.39 -0.56 -9.55
CA VAL A 107 7.45 0.87 -9.27
C VAL A 107 8.49 1.50 -10.17
N ASN A 108 8.07 2.50 -10.96
CA ASN A 108 8.90 3.18 -11.95
C ASN A 108 9.62 2.23 -12.93
N GLY A 109 8.99 1.09 -13.24
CA GLY A 109 9.50 0.08 -14.17
C GLY A 109 10.31 -1.05 -13.53
N SER A 110 10.68 -0.92 -12.25
CA SER A 110 11.42 -1.97 -11.52
C SER A 110 10.47 -2.87 -10.74
N LEU A 111 10.67 -4.18 -10.81
CA LEU A 111 9.99 -5.14 -9.93
C LEU A 111 10.50 -4.94 -8.50
N VAL A 112 9.62 -4.55 -7.59
CA VAL A 112 9.98 -4.26 -6.18
C VAL A 112 9.40 -5.25 -5.19
N GLN A 113 8.35 -5.99 -5.58
CA GLN A 113 7.72 -7.02 -4.76
C GLN A 113 7.11 -8.09 -5.66
N SER A 114 7.18 -9.34 -5.22
CA SER A 114 6.38 -10.45 -5.73
C SER A 114 5.73 -11.20 -4.55
N GLY A 115 4.65 -11.91 -4.79
CA GLY A 115 3.94 -12.71 -3.79
C GLY A 115 2.84 -13.55 -4.42
N ASP A 116 2.19 -14.38 -3.62
CA ASP A 116 1.13 -15.28 -4.05
C ASP A 116 -0.11 -15.18 -3.13
N LEU A 117 -0.90 -16.25 -3.06
CA LEU A 117 -2.09 -16.36 -2.22
C LEU A 117 -1.79 -16.31 -0.72
N PHE A 118 -0.60 -16.70 -0.30
CA PHE A 118 -0.19 -16.70 1.10
C PHE A 118 0.43 -15.36 1.50
N ASP A 119 1.16 -14.73 0.57
CA ASP A 119 1.73 -13.39 0.72
C ASP A 119 0.78 -12.26 0.29
N CYS A 120 -0.51 -12.42 0.61
CA CYS A 120 -1.63 -11.62 0.09
C CYS A 120 -1.67 -10.14 0.54
N ARG A 121 -0.76 -9.70 1.40
CA ARG A 121 -0.72 -8.34 1.95
C ARG A 121 0.70 -7.81 2.02
N THR A 122 0.92 -6.62 1.46
CA THR A 122 2.23 -5.96 1.50
C THR A 122 2.12 -4.46 1.78
N ALA A 123 3.24 -3.87 2.21
CA ALA A 123 3.43 -2.44 2.37
C ALA A 123 4.82 -2.06 1.82
N ILE A 124 4.84 -1.49 0.62
CA ILE A 124 6.05 -1.12 -0.12
C ILE A 124 6.39 0.33 0.18
N VAL A 125 7.63 0.62 0.57
CA VAL A 125 8.11 2.00 0.76
C VAL A 125 8.29 2.65 -0.61
N LEU A 126 7.49 3.66 -0.92
CA LEU A 126 7.64 4.47 -2.13
C LEU A 126 8.64 5.61 -1.91
N SER A 127 8.62 6.20 -0.71
CA SER A 127 9.55 7.26 -0.31
C SER A 127 9.80 7.19 1.18
N GLU A 128 11.08 7.20 1.59
CA GLU A 128 11.44 7.31 3.01
C GLU A 128 11.20 8.72 3.55
N SER A 129 11.24 9.73 2.68
CA SER A 129 11.13 11.14 3.02
C SER A 129 10.44 11.85 1.88
N VAL A 130 9.13 12.05 2.00
CA VAL A 130 8.29 12.61 0.94
C VAL A 130 8.79 13.96 0.49
N LEU A 131 8.93 14.10 -0.82
CA LEU A 131 9.03 15.38 -1.52
C LEU A 131 7.69 15.61 -2.26
N PRO A 132 6.94 16.68 -1.96
CA PRO A 132 5.70 16.99 -2.65
C PRO A 132 5.86 17.04 -4.18
N SER A 133 4.79 16.70 -4.91
CA SER A 133 4.76 16.66 -6.38
C SER A 133 5.62 15.56 -7.03
N THR A 134 6.31 14.73 -6.25
CA THR A 134 6.93 13.51 -6.76
C THR A 134 5.87 12.60 -7.36
N LYS A 135 6.25 11.90 -8.44
CA LYS A 135 5.38 10.98 -9.16
C LYS A 135 5.90 9.56 -9.06
N PHE A 136 4.99 8.62 -8.81
CA PHE A 136 5.28 7.20 -8.87
C PHE A 136 4.40 6.55 -9.92
N ARG A 137 5.01 5.83 -10.86
CA ARG A 137 4.28 4.96 -11.78
C ARG A 137 4.27 3.56 -11.20
N ILE A 138 3.08 3.02 -10.98
CA ILE A 138 2.87 1.75 -10.32
C ILE A 138 2.15 0.83 -11.30
N PHE A 139 2.70 -0.37 -11.49
CA PHE A 139 2.07 -1.43 -12.25
C PHE A 139 1.92 -2.66 -11.37
N LEU A 140 0.78 -3.33 -11.47
CA LEU A 140 0.55 -4.63 -10.87
C LEU A 140 0.31 -5.62 -11.99
N ARG A 141 0.97 -6.78 -11.94
CA ARG A 141 0.61 -7.96 -12.73
C ARG A 141 0.03 -8.98 -11.77
N LEU A 142 -1.24 -9.29 -11.93
CA LEU A 142 -1.97 -10.20 -11.05
C LEU A 142 -2.48 -11.38 -11.87
N VAL A 143 -2.23 -12.60 -11.40
CA VAL A 143 -2.73 -13.83 -12.02
C VAL A 143 -3.81 -14.41 -11.12
N SER A 144 -5.01 -14.65 -11.64
CA SER A 144 -6.08 -15.25 -10.84
C SER A 144 -5.71 -16.67 -10.41
N PRO A 145 -6.26 -17.18 -9.31
CA PRO A 145 -6.25 -18.61 -9.03
C PRO A 145 -6.87 -19.45 -10.16
N PRO A 146 -6.55 -20.76 -10.24
CA PRO A 146 -7.14 -21.64 -11.25
C PRO A 146 -8.66 -21.79 -11.12
N HIS A 147 -9.17 -21.84 -9.90
CA HIS A 147 -10.57 -22.17 -9.59
C HIS A 147 -11.31 -21.08 -8.82
N ASP A 148 -10.72 -19.89 -8.72
CA ASP A 148 -11.35 -18.76 -8.05
C ASP A 148 -11.02 -17.46 -8.78
N ARG A 149 -11.93 -16.49 -8.66
CA ARG A 149 -11.79 -15.17 -9.26
C ARG A 149 -10.66 -14.43 -8.58
N GLY A 150 -9.83 -13.74 -9.35
CA GLY A 150 -8.81 -12.85 -8.79
C GLY A 150 -9.45 -11.58 -8.23
N ALA A 151 -8.81 -10.98 -7.21
CA ALA A 151 -9.22 -9.68 -6.71
C ALA A 151 -8.03 -8.83 -6.20
N LEU A 152 -8.00 -7.55 -6.58
CA LEU A 152 -7.28 -6.54 -5.79
C LEU A 152 -8.26 -6.09 -4.71
N VAL A 153 -8.02 -6.53 -3.47
CA VAL A 153 -8.91 -6.34 -2.33
C VAL A 153 -8.79 -4.91 -1.79
N ALA A 154 -7.56 -4.41 -1.68
CA ALA A 154 -7.32 -3.05 -1.22
C ALA A 154 -6.05 -2.44 -1.82
N SER A 155 -6.09 -1.14 -2.07
CA SER A 155 -4.95 -0.37 -2.54
C SER A 155 -4.97 1.02 -1.91
N THR A 156 -3.97 1.34 -1.11
CA THR A 156 -3.98 2.57 -0.30
C THR A 156 -2.58 3.12 -0.15
N LEU A 157 -2.42 4.43 -0.32
CA LEU A 157 -1.23 5.12 0.17
C LEU A 157 -1.38 5.34 1.67
N VAL A 158 -0.32 5.04 2.40
CA VAL A 158 -0.23 5.25 3.84
C VAL A 158 0.98 6.12 4.12
N VAL A 159 0.75 7.20 4.86
CA VAL A 159 1.80 8.07 5.36
C VAL A 159 2.01 7.74 6.83
N SER A 160 3.26 7.58 7.20
CA SER A 160 3.66 7.42 8.59
C SER A 160 4.86 8.31 8.88
N THR A 161 5.09 8.60 10.14
CA THR A 161 6.43 8.97 10.57
C THR A 161 7.40 7.87 10.13
N LYS A 162 8.66 8.25 9.84
CA LYS A 162 9.70 7.25 9.69
C LYS A 162 9.63 6.37 10.94
N PRO A 163 9.73 5.03 10.82
CA PRO A 163 10.10 4.29 12.01
C PRO A 163 11.40 4.93 12.49
N GLU A 164 11.38 5.57 13.66
CA GLU A 164 12.64 5.81 14.35
C GLU A 164 13.32 4.46 14.37
N LYS A 165 14.51 4.38 13.79
CA LYS A 165 15.26 3.14 13.65
C LYS A 165 15.17 2.39 14.98
N LEU A 166 14.33 1.35 15.03
CA LEU A 166 14.46 0.29 16.03
C LEU A 166 15.86 -0.32 15.93
N GLU A 167 16.56 -0.15 14.80
CA GLU A 167 17.99 -0.42 14.66
C GLU A 167 18.91 0.45 15.53
N ILE A 168 18.57 1.70 15.88
CA ILE A 168 19.42 2.52 16.76
C ILE A 168 19.28 2.02 18.19
N LEU A 169 18.06 1.71 18.66
CA LEU A 169 17.90 1.10 19.98
C LEU A 169 18.50 -0.30 20.05
N ILE A 170 18.34 -1.14 19.01
CA ILE A 170 18.92 -2.48 18.97
C ILE A 170 20.46 -2.42 18.88
N ARG A 171 21.04 -1.50 18.09
CA ARG A 171 22.51 -1.31 18.04
C ARG A 171 23.07 -0.71 19.32
N VAL A 172 22.37 0.22 19.98
CA VAL A 172 22.79 0.78 21.27
C VAL A 172 22.71 -0.28 22.36
N LEU A 173 21.62 -1.07 22.41
CA LEU A 173 21.45 -2.15 23.40
C LEU A 173 22.42 -3.32 23.20
N LEU A 174 22.74 -3.69 21.95
CA LEU A 174 23.71 -4.75 21.66
C LEU A 174 25.18 -4.30 21.81
N ALA A 175 25.49 -3.02 21.62
CA ALA A 175 26.84 -2.49 21.81
C ALA A 175 27.22 -2.28 23.29
N THR A 176 26.25 -2.10 24.19
CA THR A 176 26.50 -1.98 25.64
C THR A 176 26.63 -3.31 26.39
N SER A 177 26.44 -4.45 25.72
CA SER A 177 26.42 -5.78 26.35
C SER A 177 27.79 -6.49 26.44
N TRP A 178 28.87 -5.91 25.93
CA TRP A 178 30.21 -6.55 25.98
C TRP A 178 31.25 -5.60 26.57
N ARG A 179 31.17 -5.36 27.89
CA ARG A 179 32.30 -4.77 28.64
C ARG A 179 32.26 -5.11 30.14
N PHE A 180 32.33 -6.39 30.46
CA PHE A 180 32.74 -6.97 31.76
C PHE A 180 33.14 -8.42 31.43
N THR A 181 34.29 -9.01 31.76
CA THR A 181 35.50 -8.65 32.51
C THR A 181 36.52 -9.73 32.13
N LEU A 182 37.79 -9.38 31.91
CA LEU A 182 38.88 -10.29 32.29
C LEU A 182 40.06 -9.47 32.81
N VAL A 183 39.96 -9.11 34.09
CA VAL A 183 41.13 -8.95 34.96
C VAL A 183 41.02 -10.11 35.94
N ILE A 184 41.88 -11.12 35.76
CA ILE A 184 42.27 -12.05 36.82
C ILE A 184 43.79 -12.24 36.68
N CYS A 185 44.45 -12.19 37.84
CA CYS A 185 45.88 -12.23 38.14
C CYS A 185 46.77 -13.12 37.28
#